data_AF-A0A0D8ZSA1-F1
#
_entry.id   AF-A0A0D8ZSA1-F1
#
_cell.length_a   1.000
_cell.length_b   1.000
_cell.length_c   1.000
_cell.angle_alpha   90.00
_cell.angle_beta   90.00
_cell.angle_gamma   90.00
#
_symmetry.space_group_name_H-M   'P 1'
#
loop_
_entity.id
_entity.type
_entity.pdbx_description
1 polymer ?
#
loop_
_entity_poly.entity_id
_entity_poly.type
_entity_poly.pdbx_seq_one_letter_code
_entity_poly.pdbx_strand_id
1 'polypeptide(L)'
;MIYLAEVQRGKTGFRGIAKSELKLLALQRSAKSWIPVQSQEAIALDQSYDFNVGVLVIVQINANRQVQDVQTATHRILHVLQTFSHQLETAQKQEEDIKLWQESLHYQSEEMNRYKMETEAQLQEIDVLREETEQLRQEIQRGHEELALAQAKLSQEQQDLAEKQQHWQGIEAQRQELEQQQQKITIDKQEIEQAWEHIRHQQQALAEEQKRAQDLEAQKQQLEQQQQKIGEQNQQIKKAWEDLRYEKLCMEELQQEIHYEQERLATDINSGAKLR
;
A
#
# COMPACT_ATOMS: atom_id res chain seq x y z
N MET A 1 -57.55 90.11 -5.53
CA MET A 1 -56.76 89.33 -6.51
C MET A 1 -55.96 90.29 -7.38
N ILE A 2 -54.76 89.90 -7.82
CA ILE A 2 -53.86 90.77 -8.59
C ILE A 2 -54.02 90.48 -10.08
N TYR A 3 -54.26 91.53 -10.86
CA TYR A 3 -54.44 91.46 -12.30
C TYR A 3 -53.45 92.38 -13.02
N LEU A 4 -52.99 91.95 -14.18
CA LEU A 4 -52.36 92.80 -15.18
C LEU A 4 -53.48 93.34 -16.07
N ALA A 5 -53.56 94.65 -16.22
CA ALA A 5 -54.57 95.32 -17.02
C ALA A 5 -53.95 96.40 -17.91
N GLU A 6 -54.62 96.74 -18.99
CA GLU A 6 -54.27 97.84 -19.88
C GLU A 6 -55.25 99.01 -19.67
N VAL A 7 -54.72 100.23 -19.55
CA VAL A 7 -55.54 101.44 -19.47
C VAL A 7 -56.09 101.77 -20.86
N GLN A 8 -57.41 101.79 -21.01
CA GLN A 8 -58.11 102.14 -22.24
C GLN A 8 -58.88 103.46 -22.05
N ARG A 9 -59.08 104.21 -23.15
CA ARG A 9 -60.03 105.33 -23.12
C ARG A 9 -61.43 104.75 -22.94
N GLY A 10 -62.07 105.07 -21.82
CA GLY A 10 -63.47 104.73 -21.66
C GLY A 10 -64.33 105.54 -22.62
N LYS A 11 -65.49 104.96 -22.95
CA LYS A 11 -66.46 105.65 -23.81
C LYS A 11 -67.04 106.84 -23.06
N THR A 12 -67.18 107.97 -23.76
CA THR A 12 -67.72 109.23 -23.26
C THR A 12 -69.05 108.99 -22.53
N GLY A 13 -69.04 109.11 -21.19
CA GLY A 13 -70.25 109.03 -20.37
C GLY A 13 -71.11 110.30 -20.54
N PHE A 14 -72.41 110.17 -20.29
CA PHE A 14 -73.49 111.15 -20.54
C PHE A 14 -73.40 112.49 -19.77
N ARG A 15 -72.21 112.92 -19.34
CA ARG A 15 -71.93 114.19 -18.63
C ARG A 15 -70.52 114.76 -18.90
N GLY A 16 -69.91 114.41 -20.03
CA GLY A 16 -68.69 115.10 -20.51
C GLY A 16 -67.39 114.82 -19.76
N ILE A 17 -67.37 113.88 -18.80
CA ILE A 17 -66.15 113.46 -18.10
C ILE A 17 -65.69 112.13 -18.69
N ALA A 18 -64.52 112.13 -19.34
CA ALA A 18 -63.89 110.91 -19.83
C ALA A 18 -63.40 110.08 -18.62
N LYS A 19 -64.02 108.92 -18.38
CA LYS A 19 -63.55 107.95 -17.38
C LYS A 19 -62.60 106.96 -18.07
N SER A 20 -61.46 106.66 -17.47
CA SER A 20 -60.54 105.63 -17.97
C SER A 20 -61.09 104.24 -17.64
N GLU A 21 -61.03 103.30 -18.59
CA GLU A 21 -61.43 101.89 -18.40
C GLU A 21 -60.19 101.00 -18.32
N LEU A 22 -60.22 99.94 -17.49
CA LEU A 22 -59.13 98.97 -17.36
C LEU A 22 -59.53 97.64 -17.97
N LYS A 23 -58.84 97.22 -19.02
CA LYS A 23 -59.03 95.90 -19.62
C LYS A 23 -58.14 94.87 -18.92
N LEU A 24 -58.74 93.88 -18.26
CA LEU A 24 -57.97 92.82 -17.59
C LEU A 24 -57.36 91.85 -18.62
N LEU A 25 -56.07 91.55 -18.48
CA LEU A 25 -55.29 90.74 -19.42
C LEU A 25 -54.78 89.44 -18.80
N ALA A 26 -54.25 89.49 -17.58
CA ALA A 26 -53.75 88.29 -16.90
C ALA A 26 -54.02 88.35 -15.39
N LEU A 27 -54.35 87.20 -14.79
CA LEU A 27 -54.52 87.02 -13.36
C LEU A 27 -53.29 86.34 -12.78
N GLN A 28 -52.76 86.87 -11.67
CA GLN A 28 -51.67 86.24 -10.95
C GLN A 28 -52.22 85.07 -10.11
N ARG A 29 -51.86 83.83 -10.47
CA ARG A 29 -52.24 82.62 -9.71
C ARG A 29 -51.25 82.30 -8.59
N SER A 30 -49.96 82.54 -8.83
CA SER A 30 -48.90 82.42 -7.82
C SER A 30 -47.82 83.47 -8.06
N ALA A 31 -46.86 83.61 -7.15
CA ALA A 31 -45.81 84.64 -7.25
C ALA A 31 -45.08 84.68 -8.61
N LYS A 32 -45.00 83.54 -9.31
CA LYS A 32 -44.31 83.36 -10.59
C LYS A 32 -45.22 82.85 -11.73
N SER A 33 -46.54 82.79 -11.55
CA SER A 33 -47.46 82.23 -12.55
C SER A 33 -48.63 83.17 -12.82
N TRP A 34 -48.83 83.48 -14.11
CA TRP A 34 -49.90 84.32 -14.62
C TRP A 34 -50.73 83.54 -15.62
N ILE A 35 -52.05 83.68 -15.53
CA ILE A 35 -53.01 83.04 -16.44
C ILE A 35 -53.72 84.14 -17.23
N PRO A 36 -53.83 84.03 -18.57
CA PRO A 36 -54.56 85.00 -19.36
C PRO A 36 -56.04 85.04 -18.97
N VAL A 37 -56.60 86.24 -18.83
CA VAL A 37 -58.03 86.44 -18.60
C VAL A 37 -58.73 86.33 -19.95
N GLN A 38 -59.53 85.28 -20.13
CA GLN A 38 -60.14 84.93 -21.43
C GLN A 38 -61.33 85.85 -21.80
N SER A 39 -61.93 86.51 -20.82
CA SER A 39 -62.99 87.51 -21.01
C SER A 39 -62.39 88.90 -21.07
N GLN A 40 -62.74 89.71 -22.08
CA GLN A 40 -62.41 91.14 -22.14
C GLN A 40 -63.22 91.92 -21.08
N GLU A 41 -63.01 91.62 -19.80
CA GLU A 41 -63.61 92.34 -18.69
C GLU A 41 -62.92 93.71 -18.58
N ALA A 42 -63.71 94.76 -18.82
CA ALA A 42 -63.32 96.15 -18.63
C ALA A 42 -63.93 96.67 -17.31
N ILE A 43 -63.09 97.20 -16.41
CA ILE A 43 -63.53 97.79 -15.14
C ILE A 43 -63.34 99.30 -15.23
N ALA A 44 -64.39 100.08 -14.93
CA ALA A 44 -64.33 101.53 -14.91
C ALA A 44 -63.53 102.02 -13.69
N LEU A 45 -62.60 102.95 -13.90
CA LEU A 45 -61.90 103.64 -12.81
C LEU A 45 -62.78 104.76 -12.25
N ASP A 46 -63.03 104.73 -10.95
CA ASP A 46 -63.83 105.77 -10.28
C ASP A 46 -62.98 106.96 -9.79
N GLN A 47 -61.66 106.83 -9.84
CA GLN A 47 -60.68 107.88 -9.51
C GLN A 47 -59.88 108.24 -10.76
N SER A 48 -59.60 109.54 -10.93
CA SER A 48 -58.83 110.06 -12.08
C SER A 48 -57.35 109.79 -11.82
N TYR A 49 -56.85 108.70 -12.38
CA TYR A 49 -55.42 108.41 -12.39
C TYR A 49 -54.80 108.96 -13.69
N ASP A 50 -53.68 109.67 -13.60
CA ASP A 50 -52.95 110.27 -14.73
C ASP A 50 -52.16 109.23 -15.57
N PHE A 51 -52.76 108.07 -15.83
CA PHE A 51 -52.15 107.05 -16.68
C PHE A 51 -52.55 107.27 -18.13
N ASN A 52 -51.54 107.29 -19.01
CA ASN A 52 -51.77 107.32 -20.45
C ASN A 52 -52.44 106.02 -20.94
N VAL A 53 -53.21 106.16 -22.00
CA VAL A 53 -53.88 105.04 -22.67
C VAL A 53 -52.83 104.11 -23.27
N GLY A 54 -53.02 102.80 -23.12
CA GLY A 54 -52.09 101.75 -23.54
C GLY A 54 -51.04 101.38 -22.49
N VAL A 55 -51.03 102.03 -21.32
CA VAL A 55 -50.10 101.67 -20.23
C VAL A 55 -50.60 100.40 -19.53
N LEU A 56 -49.67 99.46 -19.33
CA LEU A 56 -49.89 98.26 -18.53
C LEU A 56 -49.78 98.61 -17.04
N VAL A 57 -50.82 98.28 -16.29
CA VAL A 57 -50.93 98.50 -14.85
C VAL A 57 -51.23 97.19 -14.13
N ILE A 58 -50.72 97.08 -12.92
CA ILE A 58 -51.10 96.04 -11.98
C ILE A 58 -52.21 96.60 -11.11
N VAL A 59 -53.30 95.86 -11.05
CA VAL A 59 -54.53 96.27 -10.41
C VAL A 59 -54.87 95.24 -9.35
N GLN A 60 -55.01 95.71 -8.11
CA GLN A 60 -55.56 94.89 -7.04
C GLN A 60 -57.07 95.07 -6.99
N ILE A 61 -57.81 94.01 -7.29
CA ILE A 61 -59.27 94.01 -7.31
C ILE A 61 -59.81 93.32 -6.06
N ASN A 62 -60.76 93.96 -5.39
CA ASN A 62 -61.44 93.44 -4.21
C ASN A 62 -62.60 92.48 -4.56
N ALA A 63 -63.23 91.88 -3.54
CA ALA A 63 -64.37 90.98 -3.75
C ALA A 63 -65.57 91.63 -4.45
N ASN A 64 -65.69 92.97 -4.40
CA ASN A 64 -66.76 93.76 -4.99
C ASN A 64 -66.43 94.27 -6.41
N ARG A 65 -65.37 93.73 -7.05
CA ARG A 65 -64.88 94.15 -8.37
C ARG A 65 -64.47 95.63 -8.47
N GLN A 66 -64.14 96.24 -7.33
CA GLN A 66 -63.59 97.59 -7.28
C GLN A 66 -62.08 97.56 -7.20
N VAL A 67 -61.46 98.55 -7.84
CA VAL A 67 -60.01 98.76 -7.87
C VAL A 67 -59.56 99.34 -6.54
N GLN A 68 -58.72 98.60 -5.80
CA GLN A 68 -58.15 99.04 -4.52
C GLN A 68 -56.84 99.81 -4.70
N ASP A 69 -55.99 99.34 -5.62
CA ASP A 69 -54.67 99.93 -5.88
C ASP A 69 -54.30 99.75 -7.35
N VAL A 70 -53.64 100.75 -7.92
CA VAL A 70 -53.21 100.80 -9.32
C VAL A 70 -51.75 101.22 -9.37
N GLN A 71 -50.89 100.31 -9.82
CA GLN A 71 -49.47 100.56 -9.96
C GLN A 71 -49.01 100.28 -11.39
N THR A 72 -47.96 100.95 -11.84
CA THR A 72 -47.36 100.66 -13.15
C THR A 72 -46.80 99.23 -13.19
N ALA A 73 -47.17 98.44 -14.19
CA ALA A 73 -46.77 97.03 -14.27
C ALA A 73 -45.29 96.81 -14.66
N THR A 74 -44.63 97.86 -15.17
CA THR A 74 -43.29 97.80 -15.77
C THR A 74 -42.27 97.10 -14.88
N HIS A 75 -42.10 97.54 -13.63
CA HIS A 75 -41.09 96.95 -12.73
C HIS A 75 -41.39 95.48 -12.38
N ARG A 76 -42.66 95.12 -12.23
CA ARG A 76 -43.05 93.75 -11.88
C ARG A 76 -42.87 92.80 -13.06
N ILE A 77 -43.22 93.23 -14.27
CA ILE A 77 -43.00 92.45 -15.49
C ILE A 77 -41.51 92.23 -15.71
N LEU A 78 -40.70 93.29 -15.55
CA LEU A 78 -39.24 93.17 -15.62
C LEU A 78 -38.69 92.17 -14.60
N HIS A 79 -39.14 92.23 -13.35
CA HIS A 79 -38.73 91.27 -12.31
C HIS A 79 -39.15 89.82 -12.65
N VAL A 80 -40.36 89.61 -13.17
CA VAL A 80 -40.85 88.29 -13.59
C VAL A 80 -40.00 87.76 -14.75
N LEU A 81 -39.71 88.57 -15.78
CA LEU A 81 -38.85 88.19 -16.89
C LEU A 81 -37.42 87.90 -16.44
N GLN A 82 -36.85 88.70 -15.54
CA GLN A 82 -35.53 88.45 -14.94
C GLN A 82 -35.51 87.11 -14.17
N THR A 83 -36.55 86.84 -13.39
CA THR A 83 -36.68 85.57 -12.65
C THR A 83 -36.80 84.38 -13.60
N PHE A 84 -37.62 84.50 -14.65
CA PHE A 84 -37.77 83.46 -15.67
C PHE A 84 -36.48 83.23 -16.46
N SER A 85 -35.74 84.29 -16.81
CA SER A 85 -34.42 84.18 -17.46
C SER A 85 -33.46 83.37 -16.59
N HIS A 86 -33.37 83.70 -15.30
CA HIS A 86 -32.51 82.97 -14.38
C HIS A 86 -32.94 81.51 -14.22
N GLN A 87 -34.25 81.24 -14.16
CA GLN A 87 -34.75 79.87 -14.08
C GLN A 87 -34.44 79.05 -15.34
N LEU A 88 -34.56 79.66 -16.52
CA LEU A 88 -34.20 79.03 -17.78
C LEU A 88 -32.70 78.71 -17.81
N GLU A 89 -31.85 79.65 -17.41
CA GLU A 89 -30.39 79.43 -17.30
C GLU A 89 -30.06 78.30 -16.32
N THR A 90 -30.73 78.24 -15.16
CA THR A 90 -30.50 77.14 -14.19
C THR A 90 -30.99 75.79 -14.71
N ALA A 91 -32.11 75.76 -15.44
CA ALA A 91 -32.64 74.53 -16.02
C ALA A 91 -31.73 74.02 -17.14
N GLN A 92 -31.18 74.91 -17.96
CA GLN A 92 -30.18 74.56 -18.98
C GLN A 92 -28.93 73.95 -18.36
N LYS A 93 -28.39 74.55 -17.28
CA LYS A 93 -27.24 73.97 -16.55
C LYS A 93 -27.55 72.59 -15.98
N GLN A 94 -28.73 72.41 -15.41
CA GLN A 94 -29.14 71.09 -14.91
C GLN A 94 -29.28 70.06 -16.04
N GLU A 95 -29.76 70.46 -17.22
CA GLU A 95 -29.81 69.57 -18.38
C GLU A 95 -28.40 69.16 -18.83
N GLU A 96 -27.45 70.09 -18.83
CA GLU A 96 -26.03 69.80 -19.11
C GLU A 96 -25.44 68.85 -18.06
N ASP A 97 -25.68 69.08 -16.76
CA ASP A 97 -25.22 68.20 -15.69
C ASP A 97 -25.81 66.79 -15.82
N ILE A 98 -27.09 66.68 -16.17
CA ILE A 98 -27.75 65.38 -16.39
C ILE A 98 -27.10 64.64 -17.57
N LYS A 99 -26.75 65.33 -18.66
CA LYS A 99 -26.05 64.73 -19.80
C LYS A 99 -24.68 64.20 -19.38
N LEU A 100 -23.91 65.00 -18.63
CA LEU A 100 -22.62 64.56 -18.09
C LEU A 100 -22.76 63.35 -17.16
N TRP A 101 -23.79 63.31 -16.32
CA TRP A 101 -24.07 62.14 -15.49
C TRP A 101 -24.45 60.92 -16.32
N GLN A 102 -25.27 61.07 -17.36
CA GLN A 102 -25.61 59.99 -18.27
C GLN A 102 -24.37 59.43 -18.98
N GLU A 103 -23.50 60.29 -19.49
CA GLU A 103 -22.23 59.88 -20.11
C GLU A 103 -21.34 59.14 -19.11
N SER A 104 -21.22 59.64 -17.87
CA SER A 104 -20.43 58.99 -16.82
C SER A 104 -20.99 57.63 -16.41
N LEU A 105 -22.32 57.49 -16.31
CA LEU A 105 -22.99 56.24 -15.99
C LEU A 105 -22.87 55.24 -17.14
N HIS A 106 -22.95 55.71 -18.38
CA HIS A 106 -22.73 54.88 -19.55
C HIS A 106 -21.32 54.30 -19.54
N TYR A 107 -20.31 55.17 -19.36
CA TYR A 107 -18.91 54.75 -19.25
C TYR A 107 -18.71 53.76 -18.10
N GLN A 108 -19.23 54.04 -16.91
CA GLN A 108 -19.13 53.13 -15.76
C GLN A 108 -19.79 51.77 -16.04
N SER A 109 -20.91 51.73 -16.77
CA SER A 109 -21.56 50.48 -17.15
C SER A 109 -20.74 49.68 -18.16
N GLU A 110 -20.09 50.34 -19.12
CA GLU A 110 -19.21 49.68 -20.10
C GLU A 110 -17.97 49.10 -19.42
N GLU A 111 -17.33 49.88 -18.54
CA GLU A 111 -16.19 49.44 -17.72
C GLU A 111 -16.58 48.24 -16.85
N MET A 112 -17.73 48.30 -16.18
CA MET A 112 -18.25 47.20 -15.36
C MET A 112 -18.47 45.94 -16.20
N ASN A 113 -19.04 46.08 -17.40
CA ASN A 113 -19.23 44.95 -18.31
C ASN A 113 -17.89 44.35 -18.76
N ARG A 114 -16.89 45.18 -19.03
CA ARG A 114 -15.55 44.69 -19.38
C ARG A 114 -14.92 43.90 -18.23
N TYR A 115 -14.95 44.45 -17.02
CA TYR A 115 -14.43 43.74 -15.83
C TYR A 115 -15.17 42.44 -15.56
N LYS A 116 -16.50 42.44 -15.76
CA LYS A 116 -17.30 41.23 -15.64
C LYS A 116 -16.86 40.17 -16.65
N MET A 117 -16.68 40.54 -17.93
CA MET A 117 -16.19 39.60 -18.95
C MET A 117 -14.79 39.07 -18.63
N GLU A 118 -13.89 39.93 -18.15
CA GLU A 118 -12.55 39.51 -17.74
C GLU A 118 -12.59 38.53 -16.55
N THR A 119 -13.43 38.83 -15.56
CA THR A 119 -13.61 37.95 -14.38
C THR A 119 -14.23 36.61 -14.78
N GLU A 120 -15.22 36.61 -15.68
CA GLU A 120 -15.81 35.38 -16.20
C GLU A 120 -14.79 34.53 -16.97
N ALA A 121 -13.92 35.17 -17.78
CA ALA A 121 -12.84 34.47 -18.46
C ALA A 121 -11.82 33.87 -17.48
N GLN A 122 -11.44 34.61 -16.44
CA GLN A 122 -10.55 34.11 -15.38
C GLN A 122 -11.16 32.93 -14.61
N LEU A 123 -12.47 32.98 -14.34
CA LEU A 123 -13.18 31.86 -13.70
C LEU A 123 -13.18 30.61 -14.58
N GLN A 124 -13.40 30.76 -15.89
CA GLN A 124 -13.31 29.64 -16.83
C GLN A 124 -11.92 29.02 -16.86
N GLU A 125 -10.86 29.85 -16.84
CA GLU A 125 -9.48 29.36 -16.75
C GLU A 125 -9.23 28.57 -15.46
N ILE A 126 -9.73 29.09 -14.32
CA ILE A 126 -9.65 28.39 -13.02
C ILE A 126 -10.39 27.05 -13.07
N ASP A 127 -11.54 26.98 -13.71
CA ASP A 127 -12.32 25.74 -13.82
C ASP A 127 -11.58 24.68 -14.66
N VAL A 128 -10.96 25.08 -15.78
CA VAL A 128 -10.11 24.19 -16.59
C VAL A 128 -8.92 23.68 -15.77
N LEU A 129 -8.21 24.56 -15.08
CA LEU A 129 -7.08 24.16 -14.23
C LEU A 129 -7.51 23.23 -13.10
N ARG A 130 -8.71 23.44 -12.53
CA ARG A 130 -9.28 22.52 -11.52
C ARG A 130 -9.51 21.13 -12.10
N GLU A 131 -10.09 21.03 -13.29
CA GLU A 131 -10.29 19.75 -13.97
C GLU A 131 -8.94 19.06 -14.26
N GLU A 132 -7.94 19.78 -14.75
CA GLU A 132 -6.59 19.24 -14.96
C GLU A 132 -5.96 18.72 -13.66
N THR A 133 -6.06 19.48 -12.57
CA THR A 133 -5.53 19.04 -11.27
C THR A 133 -6.26 17.81 -10.74
N GLU A 134 -7.55 17.67 -10.99
CA GLU A 134 -8.32 16.50 -10.60
C GLU A 134 -7.93 15.27 -11.43
N GLN A 135 -7.72 15.43 -12.73
CA GLN A 135 -7.20 14.36 -13.59
C GLN A 135 -5.82 13.89 -13.12
N LEU A 136 -4.89 14.81 -12.85
CA LEU A 136 -3.57 14.47 -12.32
C LEU A 136 -3.64 13.76 -10.97
N ARG A 137 -4.55 14.18 -10.06
CA ARG A 137 -4.77 13.48 -8.79
C ARG A 137 -5.24 12.04 -9.01
N GLN A 138 -6.15 11.82 -9.95
CA GLN A 138 -6.64 10.48 -10.28
C GLN A 138 -5.56 9.60 -10.91
N GLU A 139 -4.66 10.16 -11.71
CA GLU A 139 -3.50 9.45 -12.26
C GLU A 139 -2.51 9.06 -11.17
N ILE A 140 -2.18 9.99 -10.27
CA ILE A 140 -1.31 9.74 -9.11
C ILE A 140 -1.91 8.65 -8.22
N GLN A 141 -3.22 8.71 -7.96
CA GLN A 141 -3.92 7.72 -7.16
C GLN A 141 -3.86 6.32 -7.80
N ARG A 142 -4.10 6.23 -9.11
CA ARG A 142 -3.94 4.98 -9.87
C ARG A 142 -2.50 4.45 -9.80
N GLY A 143 -1.51 5.32 -9.99
CA GLY A 143 -0.10 4.94 -9.86
C GLY A 143 0.26 4.44 -8.46
N HIS A 144 -0.30 5.02 -7.40
CA HIS A 144 -0.13 4.52 -6.03
C HIS A 144 -0.76 3.15 -5.81
N GLU A 145 -1.96 2.91 -6.36
CA GLU A 145 -2.63 1.61 -6.29
C GLU A 145 -1.82 0.53 -7.02
N GLU A 146 -1.31 0.83 -8.21
CA GLU A 146 -0.43 -0.07 -8.97
C GLU A 146 0.87 -0.36 -8.22
N LEU A 147 1.50 0.66 -7.63
CA LEU A 147 2.70 0.49 -6.82
C LEU A 147 2.44 -0.37 -5.59
N ALA A 148 1.32 -0.16 -4.90
CA ALA A 148 0.94 -0.94 -3.73
C ALA A 148 0.71 -2.42 -4.10
N LEU A 149 0.04 -2.68 -5.23
CA LEU A 149 -0.14 -4.03 -5.75
C LEU A 149 1.21 -4.68 -6.12
N ALA A 150 2.11 -3.93 -6.76
CA ALA A 150 3.45 -4.42 -7.11
C ALA A 150 4.28 -4.74 -5.85
N GLN A 151 4.24 -3.89 -4.83
CA GLN A 151 4.91 -4.11 -3.55
C GLN A 151 4.35 -5.34 -2.83
N ALA A 152 3.03 -5.54 -2.83
CA ALA A 152 2.41 -6.73 -2.24
C ALA A 152 2.87 -8.01 -2.94
N LYS A 153 2.90 -8.02 -4.27
CA LYS A 153 3.42 -9.17 -5.05
C LYS A 153 4.89 -9.45 -4.75
N LEU A 154 5.72 -8.41 -4.69
CA LEU A 154 7.14 -8.56 -4.39
C LEU A 154 7.36 -9.09 -2.97
N SER A 155 6.57 -8.65 -1.99
CA SER A 155 6.60 -9.18 -0.62
C SER A 155 6.19 -10.66 -0.59
N GLN A 156 5.20 -11.05 -1.37
CA GLN A 156 4.79 -12.45 -1.49
C GLN A 156 5.91 -13.29 -2.11
N GLU A 157 6.50 -12.85 -3.21
CA GLU A 157 7.62 -13.56 -3.85
C GLU A 157 8.84 -13.68 -2.92
N GLN A 158 9.12 -12.65 -2.11
CA GLN A 158 10.17 -12.71 -1.10
C GLN A 158 9.88 -13.76 -0.03
N GLN A 159 8.63 -13.86 0.44
CA GLN A 159 8.23 -14.89 1.38
C GLN A 159 8.36 -16.29 0.76
N ASP A 160 7.85 -16.48 -0.46
CA ASP A 160 7.94 -17.75 -1.19
C ASP A 160 9.40 -18.19 -1.39
N LEU A 161 10.30 -17.24 -1.69
CA LEU A 161 11.73 -17.50 -1.79
C LEU A 161 12.33 -17.88 -0.44
N ALA A 162 11.96 -17.20 0.64
CA ALA A 162 12.43 -17.53 1.98
C ALA A 162 11.96 -18.93 2.41
N GLU A 163 10.71 -19.29 2.15
CA GLU A 163 10.16 -20.62 2.42
C GLU A 163 10.90 -21.69 1.61
N LYS A 164 11.13 -21.45 0.32
CA LYS A 164 11.94 -22.36 -0.53
C LYS A 164 13.37 -22.50 -0.01
N GLN A 165 13.99 -21.42 0.45
CA GLN A 165 15.34 -21.47 1.02
C GLN A 165 15.39 -22.31 2.29
N GLN A 166 14.40 -22.17 3.19
CA GLN A 166 14.32 -23.02 4.38
C GLN A 166 14.10 -24.49 4.02
N HIS A 167 13.24 -24.76 3.03
CA HIS A 167 13.03 -26.12 2.53
C HIS A 167 14.31 -26.72 1.95
N TRP A 168 15.08 -25.95 1.17
CA TRP A 168 16.38 -26.38 0.64
C TRP A 168 17.39 -26.67 1.74
N GLN A 169 17.47 -25.83 2.77
CA GLN A 169 18.35 -26.07 3.93
C GLN A 169 17.95 -27.37 4.65
N GLY A 170 16.65 -27.63 4.80
CA GLY A 170 16.14 -28.88 5.37
C GLY A 170 16.53 -30.11 4.54
N ILE A 171 16.38 -30.05 3.21
CA ILE A 171 16.82 -31.13 2.32
C ILE A 171 18.32 -31.36 2.42
N GLU A 172 19.14 -30.30 2.43
CA GLU A 172 20.59 -30.44 2.50
C GLU A 172 21.02 -31.06 3.84
N ALA A 173 20.37 -30.69 4.95
CA ALA A 173 20.61 -31.32 6.25
C ALA A 173 20.26 -32.81 6.23
N GLN A 174 19.11 -33.20 5.67
CA GLN A 174 18.73 -34.60 5.50
C GLN A 174 19.71 -35.36 4.61
N ARG A 175 20.19 -34.73 3.53
CA ARG A 175 21.18 -35.29 2.62
C ARG A 175 22.50 -35.57 3.34
N GLN A 176 22.97 -34.63 4.17
CA GLN A 176 24.16 -34.82 4.99
C GLN A 176 23.98 -35.95 6.02
N GLU A 177 22.81 -36.05 6.64
CA GLU A 177 22.51 -37.14 7.58
C GLU A 177 22.53 -38.51 6.87
N LEU A 178 21.92 -38.61 5.69
CA LEU A 178 21.96 -39.83 4.87
C LEU A 178 23.38 -40.18 4.44
N GLU A 179 24.20 -39.20 4.09
CA GLU A 179 25.61 -39.42 3.73
C GLU A 179 26.40 -39.96 4.93
N GLN A 180 26.20 -39.41 6.13
CA GLN A 180 26.80 -39.95 7.36
C GLN A 180 26.31 -41.36 7.66
N GLN A 181 25.02 -41.65 7.49
CA GLN A 181 24.49 -43.01 7.65
C GLN A 181 25.10 -43.97 6.63
N GLN A 182 25.25 -43.56 5.37
CA GLN A 182 25.93 -44.38 4.35
C GLN A 182 27.39 -44.64 4.70
N GLN A 183 28.11 -43.65 5.23
CA GLN A 183 29.49 -43.83 5.69
C GLN A 183 29.55 -44.83 6.85
N LYS A 184 28.65 -44.73 7.83
CA LYS A 184 28.55 -45.71 8.93
C LYS A 184 28.27 -47.11 8.40
N ILE A 185 27.29 -47.28 7.53
CA ILE A 185 26.99 -48.57 6.89
C ILE A 185 28.21 -49.12 6.15
N THR A 186 29.01 -48.26 5.50
CA THR A 186 30.22 -48.68 4.81
C THR A 186 31.29 -49.18 5.78
N ILE A 187 31.48 -48.49 6.91
CA ILE A 187 32.39 -48.92 7.98
C ILE A 187 31.89 -50.24 8.60
N ASP A 188 30.63 -50.31 9.00
CA ASP A 188 30.02 -51.51 9.57
C ASP A 188 30.16 -52.71 8.61
N LYS A 189 29.98 -52.48 7.30
CA LYS A 189 30.19 -53.51 6.28
C LYS A 189 31.64 -53.99 6.27
N GLN A 190 32.62 -53.09 6.33
CA GLN A 190 34.04 -53.46 6.38
C GLN A 190 34.38 -54.24 7.64
N GLU A 191 33.85 -53.83 8.80
CA GLU A 191 34.02 -54.55 10.07
C GLU A 191 33.42 -55.95 10.02
N ILE A 192 32.24 -56.10 9.43
CA ILE A 192 31.60 -57.40 9.21
C ILE A 192 32.46 -58.26 8.28
N GLU A 193 32.99 -57.71 7.18
CA GLU A 193 33.86 -58.43 6.25
C GLU A 193 35.14 -58.94 6.95
N GLN A 194 35.78 -58.10 7.77
CA GLN A 194 36.94 -58.48 8.58
C GLN A 194 36.59 -59.55 9.64
N ALA A 195 35.44 -59.43 10.29
CA ALA A 195 34.97 -60.44 11.24
C ALA A 195 34.72 -61.80 10.56
N TRP A 196 34.18 -61.80 9.33
CA TRP A 196 34.02 -63.02 8.52
C TRP A 196 35.36 -63.64 8.15
N GLU A 197 36.35 -62.84 7.76
CA GLU A 197 37.72 -63.33 7.51
C GLU A 197 38.33 -63.96 8.76
N HIS A 198 38.15 -63.31 9.92
CA HIS A 198 38.61 -63.86 11.19
C HIS A 198 37.96 -65.20 11.53
N ILE A 199 36.63 -65.31 11.40
CA ILE A 199 35.90 -66.56 11.62
C ILE A 199 36.38 -67.64 10.65
N ARG A 200 36.61 -67.30 9.37
CA ARG A 200 37.14 -68.24 8.38
C ARG A 200 38.53 -68.75 8.79
N HIS A 201 39.42 -67.88 9.26
CA HIS A 201 40.73 -68.28 9.77
C HIS A 201 40.63 -69.18 11.02
N GLN A 202 39.73 -68.87 11.96
CA GLN A 202 39.49 -69.73 13.12
C GLN A 202 38.95 -71.10 12.72
N GLN A 203 38.02 -71.17 11.76
CA GLN A 203 37.50 -72.44 11.25
C GLN A 203 38.60 -73.28 10.60
N GLN A 204 39.52 -72.66 9.86
CA GLN A 204 40.69 -73.35 9.31
C GLN A 204 41.63 -73.86 10.41
N ALA A 205 41.92 -73.04 11.42
CA ALA A 205 42.76 -73.44 12.56
C ALA A 205 42.14 -74.60 13.35
N LEU A 206 40.83 -74.56 13.61
CA LEU A 206 40.07 -75.66 14.22
C LEU A 206 40.13 -76.93 13.38
N ALA A 207 40.01 -76.82 12.05
CA ALA A 207 40.15 -77.97 11.16
C ALA A 207 41.57 -78.57 11.19
N GLU A 208 42.60 -77.74 11.31
CA GLU A 208 43.97 -78.20 11.51
C GLU A 208 44.17 -78.87 12.88
N GLU A 209 43.62 -78.32 13.95
CA GLU A 209 43.65 -78.96 15.27
C GLU A 209 42.90 -80.29 15.29
N GLN A 210 41.74 -80.37 14.62
CA GLN A 210 41.02 -81.63 14.45
C GLN A 210 41.83 -82.67 13.69
N LYS A 211 42.52 -82.27 12.62
CA LYS A 211 43.45 -83.16 11.91
C LYS A 211 44.60 -83.62 12.81
N ARG A 212 45.23 -82.70 13.55
CA ARG A 212 46.29 -83.05 14.52
C ARG A 212 45.79 -84.00 15.60
N ALA A 213 44.56 -83.82 16.09
CA ALA A 213 43.95 -84.72 17.07
C ALA A 213 43.69 -86.11 16.47
N GLN A 214 43.25 -86.20 15.21
CA GLN A 214 43.11 -87.48 14.50
C GLN A 214 44.47 -88.16 14.29
N ASP A 215 45.50 -87.41 13.91
CA ASP A 215 46.86 -87.93 13.75
C ASP A 215 47.43 -88.42 15.09
N LEU A 216 47.19 -87.69 16.18
CA LEU A 216 47.56 -88.10 17.54
C LEU A 216 46.82 -89.37 17.98
N GLU A 217 45.52 -89.49 17.68
CA GLU A 217 44.76 -90.70 17.98
C GLU A 217 45.26 -91.90 17.16
N ALA A 218 45.64 -91.69 15.89
CA ALA A 218 46.26 -92.71 15.06
C ALA A 218 47.64 -93.15 15.61
N GLN A 219 48.47 -92.18 16.05
CA GLN A 219 49.74 -92.47 16.72
C GLN A 219 49.54 -93.24 18.02
N LYS A 220 48.52 -92.89 18.80
CA LYS A 220 48.16 -93.59 20.03
C LYS A 220 47.73 -95.03 19.75
N GLN A 221 46.88 -95.27 18.75
CA GLN A 221 46.50 -96.63 18.33
C GLN A 221 47.72 -97.44 17.88
N GLN A 222 48.66 -96.82 17.15
CA GLN A 222 49.90 -97.47 16.75
C GLN A 222 50.77 -97.84 17.95
N LEU A 223 50.88 -96.95 18.95
CA LEU A 223 51.58 -97.22 20.20
C LEU A 223 50.91 -98.35 20.99
N GLU A 224 49.58 -98.39 21.08
CA GLU A 224 48.84 -99.49 21.73
C GLU A 224 49.10 -100.83 21.03
N GLN A 225 49.10 -100.87 19.70
CA GLN A 225 49.47 -102.07 18.93
C GLN A 225 50.92 -102.51 19.21
N GLN A 226 51.85 -101.56 19.27
CA GLN A 226 53.25 -101.87 19.65
C GLN A 226 53.34 -102.42 21.08
N GLN A 227 52.61 -101.84 22.03
CA GLN A 227 52.56 -102.35 23.40
C GLN A 227 51.97 -103.76 23.48
N GLN A 228 50.90 -104.05 22.73
CA GLN A 228 50.34 -105.40 22.63
C GLN A 228 51.37 -106.38 22.07
N LYS A 229 52.06 -106.01 20.98
CA LYS A 229 53.11 -106.86 20.37
C LYS A 229 54.28 -107.11 21.32
N ILE A 230 54.71 -106.08 22.07
CA ILE A 230 55.72 -106.24 23.14
C ILE A 230 55.18 -107.17 24.24
N GLY A 231 53.90 -107.04 24.59
CA GLY A 231 53.22 -107.94 25.53
C GLY A 231 53.22 -109.40 25.07
N GLU A 232 52.90 -109.65 23.80
CA GLU A 232 52.96 -110.97 23.17
C GLU A 232 54.39 -111.52 23.13
N GLN A 233 55.36 -110.69 22.73
CA GLN A 233 56.78 -111.06 22.76
C GLN A 233 57.24 -111.39 24.17
N ASN A 234 56.83 -110.63 25.19
CA ASN A 234 57.14 -110.94 26.58
C ASN A 234 56.50 -112.25 27.04
N GLN A 235 55.29 -112.58 26.58
CA GLN A 235 54.67 -113.89 26.84
C GLN A 235 55.40 -115.03 26.12
N GLN A 236 55.84 -114.83 24.88
CA GLN A 236 56.66 -115.79 24.14
C GLN A 236 58.02 -116.00 24.81
N ILE A 237 58.66 -114.93 25.28
CA ILE A 237 59.90 -114.99 26.05
C ILE A 237 59.64 -115.78 27.34
N LYS A 238 58.57 -115.49 28.08
CA LYS A 238 58.20 -116.29 29.27
C LYS A 238 58.02 -117.77 28.97
N LYS A 239 57.31 -118.11 27.89
CA LYS A 239 57.17 -119.51 27.45
C LYS A 239 58.51 -120.13 27.08
N ALA A 240 59.35 -119.43 26.33
CA ALA A 240 60.69 -119.89 25.99
C ALA A 240 61.57 -120.10 27.23
N TRP A 241 61.42 -119.25 28.27
CA TRP A 241 62.07 -119.46 29.56
C TRP A 241 61.52 -120.69 30.30
N GLU A 242 60.23 -120.98 30.21
CA GLU A 242 59.60 -122.18 30.77
C GLU A 242 60.04 -123.45 30.02
N ASP A 243 60.12 -123.41 28.69
CA ASP A 243 60.59 -124.49 27.83
C ASP A 243 62.08 -124.79 28.09
N LEU A 244 62.92 -123.75 28.20
CA LEU A 244 64.34 -123.89 28.50
C LEU A 244 64.56 -124.43 29.92
N ARG A 245 63.66 -124.09 30.86
CA ARG A 245 63.65 -124.69 32.21
C ARG A 245 63.26 -126.17 32.15
N TYR A 246 62.33 -126.54 31.27
CA TYR A 246 61.93 -127.93 31.07
C TYR A 246 63.04 -128.76 30.40
N GLU A 247 63.72 -128.21 29.39
CA GLU A 247 64.91 -128.82 28.78
C GLU A 247 66.04 -128.98 29.80
N LYS A 248 66.26 -127.98 30.66
CA LYS A 248 67.26 -128.09 31.73
C LYS A 248 66.94 -129.22 32.71
N LEU A 249 65.65 -129.42 33.03
CA LEU A 249 65.19 -130.53 33.87
C LEU A 249 65.43 -131.89 33.20
N CYS A 250 65.10 -132.03 31.91
CA CYS A 250 65.36 -133.25 31.14
C CYS A 250 66.86 -133.54 30.96
N MET A 251 67.70 -132.49 30.85
CA MET A 251 69.16 -132.65 30.82
C MET A 251 69.71 -133.08 32.18
N GLU A 252 69.14 -132.61 33.30
CA GLU A 252 69.46 -133.08 34.64
C GLU A 252 69.05 -134.55 34.85
N GLU A 253 67.92 -134.98 34.30
CA GLU A 253 67.48 -136.39 34.30
C GLU A 253 68.42 -137.28 33.45
N LEU A 254 68.81 -136.83 32.24
CA LEU A 254 69.80 -137.52 31.41
C LEU A 254 71.19 -137.59 32.05
N GLN A 255 71.59 -136.56 32.80
CA GLN A 255 72.84 -136.58 33.57
C GLN A 255 72.78 -137.57 34.74
N GLN A 256 71.63 -137.70 35.41
CA GLN A 256 71.42 -138.73 36.43
C GLN A 256 71.44 -140.15 35.84
N GLU A 257 70.91 -140.32 34.62
CA GLU A 257 70.88 -141.62 33.93
C GLU A 257 72.27 -142.07 33.45
N ILE A 258 73.11 -141.13 32.99
CA ILE A 258 74.53 -141.39 32.72
C ILE A 258 75.30 -141.75 34.02
N HIS A 259 74.98 -141.08 35.13
CA HIS A 259 75.63 -141.36 36.42
C HIS A 259 75.25 -142.76 36.96
N TYR A 260 74.02 -143.21 36.70
CA TYR A 260 73.52 -144.54 37.07
C TYR A 260 74.16 -145.66 36.23
N GLU A 261 74.35 -145.45 34.93
CA GLU A 261 75.05 -146.41 34.05
C GLU A 261 76.57 -146.49 34.34
N GLN A 262 77.20 -145.39 34.78
CA GLN A 262 78.60 -145.39 35.23
C GLN A 262 78.81 -146.14 36.55
N GLU A 263 77.85 -146.12 37.48
CA GLU A 263 77.90 -146.92 38.72
C GLU A 263 77.65 -148.41 38.48
N ARG A 264 76.79 -148.76 37.51
CA ARG A 264 76.48 -150.15 37.15
C ARG A 264 77.69 -150.91 36.59
N LEU A 265 78.51 -150.25 35.78
CA LEU A 265 79.77 -150.80 35.23
C LEU A 265 80.86 -151.00 36.30
N ALA A 266 80.78 -150.33 37.45
CA ALA A 266 81.73 -150.50 38.55
C ALA A 266 81.43 -151.74 39.42
N THR A 267 80.20 -152.26 39.41
CA THR A 267 79.78 -153.42 40.21
C THR A 267 79.95 -154.79 39.54
N ASP A 268 80.02 -154.86 38.20
CA ASP A 268 80.18 -156.14 37.47
C ASP A 268 81.63 -156.67 37.41
N ILE A 269 82.61 -155.93 37.94
CA ILE A 269 84.01 -156.40 38.04
C ILE A 269 84.26 -157.23 39.33
N ASN A 270 83.35 -157.22 40.32
CA ASN A 270 83.65 -157.76 41.66
C ASN A 270 82.84 -159.00 42.11
N SER A 271 82.07 -159.65 41.23
CA SER A 271 81.44 -160.94 41.55
C SER A 271 81.25 -161.85 40.34
N GLY A 272 82.33 -162.50 39.91
CA GLY A 272 82.29 -163.45 38.79
C GLY A 272 83.41 -164.47 38.72
N ALA A 273 84.17 -164.67 39.80
CA ALA A 273 85.04 -165.83 39.97
C ALA A 273 84.18 -167.10 40.20
N LYS A 274 83.78 -167.78 39.12
CA LYS A 274 83.76 -169.25 38.99
C LYS A 274 83.33 -169.71 37.58
N LEU A 275 84.37 -170.09 36.84
CA LEU A 275 84.47 -171.19 35.86
C LEU A 275 83.77 -171.06 34.49
N ARG A 276 84.68 -171.01 33.49
CA ARG A 276 84.58 -171.19 32.03
C ARG A 276 84.39 -169.92 31.21
#